data_AF-A0A9X2F676-F1
#
_entry.id   AF-A0A9X2F676-F1
#
_cell.length_a   1.000
_cell.length_b   1.000
_cell.length_c   1.000
_cell.angle_alpha   90.00
_cell.angle_beta   90.00
_cell.angle_gamma   90.00
#
_symmetry.space_group_name_H-M   'P 1'
#
loop_
_entity.id
_entity.type
_entity.pdbx_description
1 polymer ?
#
loop_
_entity_poly.entity_id
_entity_poly.type
_entity_poly.pdbx_seq_one_letter_code
_entity_poly.pdbx_strand_id
1 'polypeptide(L)'
;MSISYRCPTCGRIGEVDDDLAGQRINCPSCETEIGIAAAPGRDDDDFMPLAELQQARRNETFAEEARADQTIEWQRELLKESRDQSAHLKKIADNTGCIFIILAIWFFLGIAAVVMSIVGAW
;
A
#
# COMPACT_ATOMS: atom_id res chain seq x y z
N MET A 1 23.69 42.53 12.39
CA MET A 1 22.21 42.52 12.26
C MET A 1 21.64 42.77 13.65
N SER A 2 20.36 43.12 13.78
CA SER A 2 19.74 43.37 15.07
C SER A 2 18.63 42.35 15.37
N ILE A 3 18.55 41.93 16.64
CA ILE A 3 17.53 41.02 17.16
C ILE A 3 16.55 41.85 17.99
N SER A 4 15.27 41.78 17.63
CA SER A 4 14.21 42.39 18.43
C SER A 4 13.84 41.48 19.61
N TYR A 5 13.72 42.07 20.80
CA TYR A 5 13.33 41.35 22.02
C TYR A 5 12.25 42.12 22.78
N ARG A 6 11.49 41.40 23.61
CA ARG A 6 10.47 41.97 24.49
C ARG A 6 10.83 41.66 25.95
N CYS A 7 10.96 42.68 26.77
CA CYS A 7 11.19 42.49 28.21
C CYS A 7 9.92 41.90 28.87
N PRO A 8 10.01 40.81 29.63
CA PRO A 8 8.86 40.20 30.31
C PRO A 8 8.37 41.00 31.52
N THR A 9 9.21 41.87 32.09
CA THR A 9 8.88 42.65 33.30
C THR A 9 8.19 43.97 32.96
N CYS A 10 8.76 44.76 32.04
CA CYS A 10 8.23 46.08 31.68
C CYS A 10 7.48 46.10 30.35
N GLY A 11 7.55 45.04 29.54
CA GLY A 11 6.88 44.94 28.25
C GLY A 11 7.52 45.77 27.13
N ARG A 12 8.61 46.49 27.38
CA ARG A 12 9.30 47.29 26.34
C ARG A 12 9.89 46.37 25.27
N ILE A 13 9.73 46.78 24.02
CA ILE A 13 10.36 46.17 22.86
C ILE A 13 11.67 46.93 22.60
N GLY A 14 12.77 46.21 22.51
CA GLY A 14 14.10 46.75 22.21
C GLY A 14 14.77 45.97 21.10
N GLU A 15 15.84 46.54 20.56
CA GLU A 15 16.71 45.89 19.59
C GLU A 15 18.13 45.81 20.17
N VAL A 16 18.79 44.70 19.93
CA VAL A 16 20.18 44.43 20.34
C VAL A 16 20.96 43.90 19.15
N ASP A 17 22.28 44.03 19.19
CA ASP A 17 23.15 43.43 18.20
C ASP A 17 23.13 41.90 18.29
N ASP A 18 23.28 41.26 17.12
CA ASP A 18 23.41 39.80 16.99
C ASP A 18 24.56 39.22 17.82
N ASP A 19 25.60 39.99 18.14
CA ASP A 19 26.73 39.54 18.97
C ASP A 19 26.28 39.17 20.40
N LEU A 20 25.13 39.69 20.84
CA LEU A 20 24.52 39.41 22.14
C LEU A 20 23.50 38.25 22.07
N ALA A 21 23.32 37.61 20.92
CA ALA A 21 22.45 36.45 20.76
C ALA A 21 22.90 35.31 21.68
N GLY A 22 21.98 34.74 22.46
CA GLY A 22 22.28 33.71 23.46
C GLY A 22 22.90 34.24 24.75
N GLN A 23 23.19 35.54 24.85
CA GLN A 23 23.71 36.17 26.07
C GLN A 23 22.58 36.73 26.94
N ARG A 24 22.93 37.08 28.18
CA ARG A 24 22.04 37.76 29.14
C ARG A 24 22.41 39.22 29.23
N ILE A 25 21.41 40.09 29.08
CA ILE A 25 21.59 41.54 29.12
C ILE A 25 20.61 42.18 30.11
N ASN A 26 20.90 43.39 30.57
CA ASN A 26 20.00 44.13 31.44
C ASN A 26 19.08 45.03 30.60
N CYS A 27 17.79 45.04 30.92
CA CYS A 27 16.84 45.91 30.26
C CYS A 27 17.12 47.39 30.59
N PRO A 28 17.26 48.29 29.60
CA PRO A 28 17.58 49.72 29.84
C PRO A 28 16.43 50.52 30.49
N SER A 29 15.32 49.88 30.82
CA SER A 29 14.11 50.53 31.35
C SER A 29 13.79 50.15 32.78
N CYS A 30 14.08 48.91 33.14
CA CYS A 30 13.73 48.33 34.44
C CYS A 30 14.91 47.60 35.09
N GLU A 31 16.08 47.56 34.43
CA GLU A 31 17.30 46.89 34.88
C GLU A 31 17.19 45.38 35.11
N THR A 32 16.04 44.76 34.78
CA THR A 32 15.88 43.30 34.85
C THR A 32 16.78 42.60 33.84
N GLU A 33 17.46 41.53 34.29
CA GLU A 33 18.22 40.62 33.46
C GLU A 33 17.29 39.79 32.56
N ILE A 34 17.55 39.81 31.25
CA ILE A 34 16.78 39.09 30.23
C ILE A 34 17.74 38.30 29.32
N GLY A 35 17.32 37.09 28.93
CA GLY A 35 18.06 36.28 27.96
C GLY A 35 17.61 36.60 26.54
N ILE A 36 18.56 36.85 25.64
CA ILE A 36 18.29 36.99 24.21
C ILE A 36 18.32 35.59 23.59
N ALA A 37 17.26 35.19 22.90
CA ALA A 37 17.25 33.92 22.18
C ALA A 37 18.35 33.93 21.11
N ALA A 38 19.28 32.96 21.15
CA ALA A 38 20.15 32.71 20.03
C ALA A 38 19.26 32.32 18.84
N ALA A 39 19.49 32.92 17.67
CA ALA A 39 18.92 32.38 16.44
C ALA A 39 19.31 30.89 16.40
N PRO A 40 18.38 29.97 16.06
CA PRO A 40 18.76 28.58 15.88
C PRO A 40 19.92 28.57 14.88
N GLY A 41 21.05 28.03 15.30
CA GLY A 41 22.16 27.79 14.38
C GLY A 41 21.57 27.09 13.17
N ARG A 42 21.85 27.61 11.98
CA ARG A 42 21.72 26.77 10.81
C ARG A 42 22.85 25.76 10.98
N ASP A 43 22.53 24.64 11.59
CA ASP A 43 23.41 23.49 11.62
C ASP A 43 23.47 23.03 10.16
N ASP A 44 24.50 23.47 9.44
CA ASP A 44 24.74 23.16 8.03
C ASP A 44 25.09 21.67 7.82
N ASP A 45 25.01 20.88 8.90
CA ASP A 45 25.37 19.47 9.01
C ASP A 45 24.29 18.53 8.46
N ASP A 46 23.09 19.03 8.17
CA ASP A 46 22.00 18.28 7.52
C ASP A 46 22.15 18.19 5.99
N PHE A 47 23.31 18.55 5.43
CA PHE A 47 23.57 18.37 4.01
C PHE A 47 23.85 16.90 3.69
N MET A 48 22.77 16.12 3.50
CA MET A 48 22.87 14.79 2.92
C MET A 48 23.48 14.92 1.51
N PRO A 49 24.61 14.26 1.20
CA PRO A 49 25.22 14.33 -0.11
C PRO A 49 24.22 13.97 -1.20
N LEU A 50 24.12 14.79 -2.26
CA LEU A 50 23.20 14.55 -3.37
C LEU A 50 23.35 13.14 -3.97
N ALA A 51 24.58 12.60 -3.95
CA ALA A 51 24.87 11.24 -4.40
C ALA A 51 24.13 10.17 -3.57
N GLU A 52 24.01 10.36 -2.25
CA GLU A 52 23.33 9.44 -1.35
C GLU A 52 21.81 9.49 -1.56
N LEU A 53 21.24 10.68 -1.74
CA LEU A 53 19.83 10.84 -2.11
C LEU A 53 19.52 10.22 -3.48
N GLN A 54 20.42 10.38 -4.46
CA GLN A 54 20.27 9.76 -5.77
C GLN A 54 20.34 8.24 -5.69
N GLN A 55 21.21 7.70 -4.84
CA GLN A 55 21.33 6.27 -4.63
C GLN A 55 20.10 5.71 -3.89
N ALA A 56 19.59 6.39 -2.88
CA ALA A 56 18.35 6.03 -2.19
C ALA A 56 17.17 5.94 -3.16
N ARG A 57 16.97 6.98 -3.99
CA ARG A 57 15.93 6.98 -5.03
C ARG A 57 16.09 5.81 -6.00
N ARG A 58 17.32 5.50 -6.42
CA ARG A 58 17.61 4.38 -7.32
C ARG A 58 17.23 3.04 -6.66
N ASN A 59 17.57 2.86 -5.39
CA ASN A 59 17.23 1.64 -4.64
C ASN A 59 15.70 1.47 -4.49
N GLU A 60 14.98 2.57 -4.26
CA GLU A 60 13.51 2.57 -4.22
C GLU A 60 12.92 2.14 -5.56
N THR A 61 13.41 2.69 -6.68
CA THR A 61 12.93 2.30 -8.02
C THR A 61 13.14 0.82 -8.33
N PHE A 62 14.31 0.27 -7.98
CA PHE A 62 14.57 -1.16 -8.16
C PHE A 62 13.68 -2.04 -7.26
N ALA A 63 13.42 -1.60 -6.02
CA ALA A 63 12.53 -2.33 -5.12
C ALA A 63 11.08 -2.31 -5.60
N GLU A 64 10.63 -1.22 -6.22
CA GLU A 64 9.30 -1.12 -6.81
C GLU A 64 9.16 -2.03 -8.04
N GLU A 65 10.15 -2.03 -8.93
CA GLU A 65 10.19 -2.91 -10.12
C GLU A 65 10.18 -4.39 -9.72
N ALA A 66 10.97 -4.79 -8.72
CA ALA A 66 11.00 -6.16 -8.22
C ALA A 66 9.64 -6.61 -7.64
N ARG A 67 8.91 -5.72 -6.94
CA ARG A 67 7.55 -6.01 -6.45
C ARG A 67 6.54 -6.14 -7.59
N ALA A 68 6.69 -5.34 -8.64
CA ALA A 68 5.83 -5.41 -9.82
C ALA A 68 6.00 -6.77 -10.54
N ASP A 69 7.24 -7.21 -10.74
CA ASP A 69 7.54 -8.51 -11.35
C ASP A 69 6.97 -9.67 -10.54
N GLN A 70 7.12 -9.65 -9.21
CA GLN A 70 6.54 -10.66 -8.33
C GLN A 70 5.00 -10.72 -8.45
N THR A 71 4.36 -9.56 -8.61
CA THR A 71 2.90 -9.47 -8.76
C THR A 71 2.44 -10.05 -10.11
N ILE A 72 3.17 -9.77 -11.20
CA ILE A 72 2.87 -10.30 -12.54
C ILE A 72 3.03 -11.82 -12.56
N GLU A 73 4.06 -12.36 -11.91
CA GLU A 73 4.27 -13.81 -11.82
C GLU A 73 3.13 -14.49 -11.07
N TRP A 74 2.72 -13.96 -9.91
CA TRP A 74 1.59 -14.48 -9.15
C TRP A 74 0.28 -14.45 -9.97
N GLN A 75 0.00 -13.35 -10.67
CA GLN A 75 -1.18 -13.25 -11.54
C GLN A 75 -1.15 -14.30 -12.65
N ARG A 76 0.02 -14.55 -13.24
CA ARG A 76 0.19 -15.56 -14.29
C ARG A 76 -0.11 -16.96 -13.76
N GLU A 77 0.30 -17.28 -12.54
CA GLU A 77 0.05 -18.59 -11.93
C GLU A 77 -1.43 -18.82 -11.65
N LEU A 78 -2.13 -17.81 -11.11
CA LEU A 78 -3.59 -17.88 -10.93
C LEU A 78 -4.35 -18.11 -12.24
N LEU A 79 -3.91 -17.45 -13.32
CA LEU A 79 -4.54 -17.64 -14.64
C LEU A 79 -4.30 -19.05 -15.19
N LYS A 80 -3.15 -19.66 -14.91
CA LYS A 80 -2.92 -21.07 -15.25
C LYS A 80 -3.84 -21.99 -14.45
N GLU A 81 -3.92 -21.80 -13.13
CA GLU A 81 -4.78 -22.61 -12.27
C GLU A 81 -6.26 -22.53 -12.69
N SER A 82 -6.75 -21.33 -13.01
CA SER A 82 -8.11 -21.13 -13.52
C SER A 82 -8.34 -21.85 -14.86
N ARG A 83 -7.36 -21.79 -15.77
CA ARG A 83 -7.43 -22.52 -17.06
C ARG A 83 -7.50 -24.02 -16.82
N ASP A 84 -6.68 -24.55 -15.92
CA ASP A 84 -6.63 -25.98 -15.62
C ASP A 84 -7.93 -26.47 -14.96
N GLN A 85 -8.51 -25.67 -14.05
CA GLN A 85 -9.85 -25.94 -13.49
C GLN A 85 -10.93 -25.99 -14.59
N SER A 86 -10.89 -25.06 -15.55
CA SER A 86 -11.86 -25.06 -16.66
C SER A 86 -11.72 -26.30 -17.56
N ALA A 87 -10.49 -26.78 -17.78
CA ALA A 87 -10.24 -28.01 -18.52
C ALA A 87 -10.77 -29.25 -17.78
N HIS A 88 -10.65 -29.26 -16.44
CA HIS A 88 -11.22 -30.33 -15.62
C HIS A 88 -12.76 -30.32 -15.64
N LEU A 89 -13.37 -29.13 -15.54
CA LEU A 89 -14.82 -28.98 -15.63
C LEU A 89 -15.38 -29.41 -16.99
N LYS A 90 -14.66 -29.12 -18.09
CA LYS A 90 -15.07 -29.56 -19.42
C LYS A 90 -15.10 -31.09 -19.56
N LYS A 91 -14.09 -31.80 -19.01
CA LYS A 91 -14.09 -33.26 -18.97
C LYS A 91 -15.28 -33.85 -18.20
N ILE A 92 -15.69 -33.20 -17.12
CA ILE A 92 -16.88 -33.62 -16.37
C ILE A 92 -18.12 -33.43 -17.23
N ALA A 93 -18.29 -32.24 -17.84
CA ALA A 93 -19.45 -31.93 -18.68
C ALA A 93 -19.64 -32.91 -19.85
N ASP A 94 -18.56 -33.31 -20.52
CA ASP A 94 -18.61 -34.27 -21.63
C ASP A 94 -19.09 -35.66 -21.16
N ASN A 95 -18.68 -36.09 -19.96
CA ASN A 95 -19.13 -37.37 -19.39
C ASN A 95 -20.58 -37.33 -18.88
N THR A 96 -21.05 -36.18 -18.38
CA THR A 96 -22.44 -36.07 -17.89
C THR A 96 -23.46 -36.31 -19.00
N GLY A 97 -23.18 -35.84 -20.22
CA GLY A 97 -24.04 -36.07 -21.38
C GLY A 97 -24.24 -37.56 -21.70
N CYS A 98 -23.16 -38.35 -21.64
CA CYS A 98 -23.25 -39.80 -21.85
C CYS A 98 -24.09 -40.50 -20.78
N ILE A 99 -23.96 -40.10 -19.51
CA ILE A 99 -24.72 -40.68 -18.41
C ILE A 99 -26.23 -40.44 -18.61
N PHE A 100 -26.64 -39.22 -18.99
CA PHE A 100 -28.05 -38.92 -19.25
C PHE A 100 -28.63 -39.73 -20.41
N ILE A 101 -27.86 -39.92 -21.50
CA ILE A 101 -28.31 -40.74 -22.64
C ILE A 101 -28.53 -42.19 -22.22
N ILE A 102 -27.59 -42.77 -21.46
CA ILE A 102 -27.71 -44.14 -20.96
C ILE A 102 -28.95 -44.27 -20.06
N LEU A 103 -29.12 -43.36 -19.09
CA LEU A 103 -30.28 -43.37 -18.18
C LEU A 103 -31.62 -43.23 -18.95
N ALA A 104 -31.67 -42.40 -19.98
CA ALA A 104 -32.86 -42.26 -20.82
C ALA A 104 -33.20 -43.56 -21.55
N ILE A 105 -32.21 -44.25 -22.13
CA ILE A 105 -32.42 -45.54 -22.80
C ILE A 105 -32.98 -46.58 -21.82
N TRP A 106 -32.39 -46.70 -20.62
CA TRP A 106 -32.88 -47.61 -19.58
C TRP A 106 -34.31 -47.28 -19.15
N PHE A 107 -34.62 -45.99 -19.01
CA PHE A 107 -35.96 -45.52 -18.66
C PHE A 107 -36.99 -45.90 -19.75
N PHE A 108 -36.68 -45.66 -21.02
CA PHE A 108 -37.56 -46.01 -22.13
C PHE A 108 -37.73 -47.52 -22.30
N LEU A 109 -36.65 -48.30 -22.14
CA LEU A 109 -36.73 -49.77 -22.15
C LEU A 109 -37.60 -50.29 -21.00
N GLY A 110 -37.46 -49.70 -19.80
CA GLY A 110 -38.30 -50.03 -18.65
C GLY A 110 -39.78 -49.71 -18.89
N ILE A 111 -40.09 -48.52 -19.41
CA ILE A 111 -41.47 -48.14 -19.78
C ILE A 111 -42.03 -49.11 -20.82
N ALA A 112 -41.26 -49.43 -21.88
CA ALA A 112 -41.70 -50.35 -22.91
C ALA A 112 -42.03 -51.74 -22.33
N ALA A 113 -41.21 -52.26 -21.42
CA ALA A 113 -41.47 -53.54 -20.75
C ALA A 113 -42.73 -53.51 -19.89
N VAL A 114 -42.98 -52.41 -19.17
CA VAL A 114 -44.22 -52.21 -18.38
C VAL A 114 -45.43 -52.13 -19.31
N VAL A 115 -45.36 -51.35 -20.39
CA VAL A 115 -46.46 -51.23 -21.38
C VAL A 115 -46.74 -52.58 -22.04
N MET A 116 -45.72 -53.33 -22.44
CA MET A 116 -45.90 -54.69 -22.98
C MET A 116 -46.55 -55.63 -21.96
N SER A 117 -46.20 -55.51 -20.67
CA SER A 117 -46.83 -56.31 -19.60
C SER A 117 -48.32 -55.96 -19.40
N ILE A 118 -48.70 -54.70 -19.62
CA ILE A 118 -50.10 -54.24 -19.51
C ILE A 118 -50.92 -54.61 -20.75
N VAL A 119 -50.33 -54.48 -21.95
CA VAL A 119 -51.04 -54.66 -23.23
C VAL A 119 -51.02 -56.12 -23.72
N GLY A 120 -50.05 -56.93 -23.31
CA GLY A 120 -49.78 -58.28 -23.83
C GLY A 120 -49.86 -59.38 -22.78
N ALA A 121 -50.80 -59.27 -21.85
CA ALA A 121 -51.25 -60.38 -21.01
C ALA A 121 -52.73 -60.71 -21.31
N TRP A 122 -53.05 -60.92 -22.60
CA TRP A 122 -54.18 -61.71 -23.11
C TRP A 122 -53.82 -62.26 -24.48
#